data_AF-A0A938UXR9-F1
#
_entry.id   AF-A0A938UXR9-F1
#
_cell.length_a   1.000
_cell.length_b   1.000
_cell.length_c   1.000
_cell.angle_alpha   90.00
_cell.angle_beta   90.00
_cell.angle_gamma   90.00
#
_symmetry.space_group_name_H-M   'P 1'
#
loop_
_entity.id
_entity.type
_entity.pdbx_description
1 polymer ?
#
loop_
_entity_poly.entity_id
_entity_poly.type
_entity_poly.pdbx_seq_one_letter_code
_entity_poly.pdbx_strand_id
1 'polypeptide(L)'
;MQIPIKTILRAGGMLKKRIDKINSYIIIGCGRFGGRAAEKLYRKDPRSKIMVVDKDKEAIKKISHLSVETAVSDGLFYLDKFLSGGRKK
;
A
#
# COMPACT_ATOMS: atom_id res chain seq x y z
N MET A 1 -44.40 11.73 2.50
CA MET A 1 -43.13 12.48 2.39
C MET A 1 -42.42 12.04 1.10
N GLN A 2 -42.37 12.91 0.09
CA GLN A 2 -41.69 12.63 -1.17
C GLN A 2 -40.24 13.16 -1.05
N ILE A 3 -39.26 12.26 -1.04
CA ILE A 3 -37.85 12.66 -1.01
C ILE A 3 -37.52 13.16 -2.43
N PRO A 4 -37.11 14.43 -2.61
CA PRO A 4 -36.84 14.96 -3.94
C PRO A 4 -35.68 14.20 -4.60
N ILE A 5 -35.88 13.77 -5.85
CA ILE A 5 -34.93 12.98 -6.65
C ILE A 5 -33.54 13.64 -6.73
N LYS A 6 -33.46 14.97 -6.63
CA LYS A 6 -32.21 15.74 -6.55
C LYS A 6 -31.33 15.36 -5.35
N THR A 7 -31.92 14.94 -4.22
CA THR A 7 -31.19 14.49 -3.03
C THR A 7 -30.53 13.12 -3.25
N ILE A 8 -31.21 12.21 -3.97
CA ILE A 8 -30.68 10.88 -4.32
C ILE A 8 -29.53 11.02 -5.34
N LEU A 9 -29.66 11.91 -6.33
CA LEU A 9 -28.60 12.18 -7.31
C LEU A 9 -27.34 12.80 -6.68
N ARG A 10 -27.49 13.68 -5.69
CA ARG A 10 -26.35 14.22 -4.92
C ARG A 10 -25.65 13.15 -4.08
N ALA A 11 -26.41 12.28 -3.42
CA ALA A 11 -25.86 11.14 -2.69
C ALA A 11 -25.16 10.14 -3.64
N GLY A 12 -25.75 9.86 -4.80
CA GLY A 12 -25.17 9.01 -5.84
C GLY A 12 -23.86 9.56 -6.41
N GLY A 13 -23.74 10.89 -6.60
CA GLY A 13 -22.49 11.55 -7.01
C GLY A 13 -21.38 11.52 -5.95
N MET A 14 -21.75 11.55 -4.66
CA MET A 14 -20.83 11.34 -3.53
C MET A 14 -20.41 9.87 -3.39
N LEU A 15 -21.33 8.93 -3.64
CA LEU A 15 -21.08 7.48 -3.64
C LEU A 15 -20.17 7.08 -4.81
N LYS A 16 -20.37 7.66 -6.01
CA LYS A 16 -19.57 7.36 -7.22
C LYS A 16 -18.10 7.79 -7.12
N LYS A 17 -17.76 8.69 -6.18
CA LYS A 17 -16.38 9.17 -5.96
C LYS A 17 -15.54 8.29 -5.03
N ARG A 18 -16.14 7.31 -4.35
CA ARG A 18 -15.42 6.25 -3.62
C ARG A 18 -15.49 4.94 -4.41
N ILE A 19 -14.95 4.93 -5.63
CA ILE A 19 -14.29 3.71 -6.07
C ILE A 19 -13.10 3.60 -5.12
N ASP A 20 -13.13 2.63 -4.22
CA ASP A 20 -12.14 2.44 -3.15
C ASP A 20 -10.72 2.51 -3.75
N LYS A 21 -10.08 3.67 -3.60
CA LYS A 21 -8.72 3.88 -4.08
C LYS A 21 -7.82 2.99 -3.22
N ILE A 22 -7.36 1.89 -3.79
CA ILE A 22 -6.35 1.04 -3.17
C ILE A 22 -5.08 1.89 -3.07
N ASN A 23 -4.61 2.09 -1.84
CA ASN A 23 -3.33 2.76 -1.63
C ASN A 23 -2.20 1.75 -1.89
N SER A 24 -1.10 2.25 -2.46
CA SER A 24 0.11 1.47 -2.70
C SER A 24 1.28 2.13 -1.98
N TYR A 25 2.02 1.36 -1.20
CA TYR A 25 3.17 1.82 -0.42
C TYR A 25 4.39 0.94 -0.70
N ILE A 26 5.56 1.57 -0.69
CA ILE A 26 6.85 0.90 -0.71
C ILE A 26 7.60 1.31 0.54
N ILE A 27 8.12 0.33 1.27
CA ILE A 27 8.95 0.54 2.45
C ILE A 27 10.33 -0.06 2.14
N ILE A 28 11.34 0.81 2.09
CA ILE A 28 12.74 0.39 1.94
C ILE A 28 13.39 0.35 3.32
N GLY A 29 13.87 -0.83 3.69
CA GLY A 29 14.32 -1.18 5.04
C GLY A 29 13.20 -1.76 5.91
N CYS A 30 13.44 -2.92 6.49
CA CYS A 30 12.60 -3.67 7.42
C CYS A 30 13.23 -3.80 8.82
N GLY A 31 14.11 -2.85 9.18
CA GLY A 31 14.58 -2.67 10.55
C GLY A 31 13.45 -2.22 11.50
N ARG A 32 13.81 -1.73 12.69
CA ARG A 32 12.84 -1.38 13.75
C ARG A 32 11.73 -0.42 13.29
N PHE A 33 12.06 0.57 12.49
CA PHE A 33 11.08 1.52 11.96
C PHE A 33 10.26 0.91 10.82
N GLY A 34 10.93 0.33 9.82
CA GLY A 34 10.28 -0.21 8.62
C GLY A 34 9.25 -1.29 8.91
N GLY A 35 9.58 -2.25 9.78
CA GLY A 35 8.63 -3.28 10.21
C GLY A 35 7.39 -2.69 10.90
N ARG A 36 7.57 -1.72 11.82
CA ARG A 36 6.46 -1.03 12.48
C ARG A 36 5.63 -0.18 11.54
N ALA A 37 6.25 0.40 10.51
CA ALA A 37 5.56 1.13 9.47
C ALA A 37 4.67 0.19 8.64
N ALA A 38 5.18 -0.99 8.27
CA ALA A 38 4.41 -2.03 7.58
C ALA A 38 3.19 -2.47 8.42
N GLU A 39 3.40 -2.78 9.70
CA GLU A 39 2.31 -3.14 10.62
C GLU A 39 1.26 -2.03 10.73
N LYS A 40 1.68 -0.77 10.86
CA LYS A 40 0.77 0.36 11.03
C LYS A 40 -0.04 0.62 9.75
N LEU A 41 0.58 0.50 8.58
CA LEU A 41 -0.11 0.65 7.30
C LEU A 41 -1.10 -0.50 7.07
N TYR A 42 -0.67 -1.73 7.32
CA TYR A 42 -1.53 -2.91 7.19
C TYR A 42 -2.76 -2.84 8.11
N ARG A 43 -2.57 -2.45 9.38
CA ARG A 43 -3.69 -2.27 10.33
C ARG A 43 -4.63 -1.13 9.94
N LYS A 44 -4.10 -0.06 9.34
CA LYS A 44 -4.91 1.10 8.93
C LYS A 44 -5.82 0.76 7.75
N ASP A 45 -5.31 -0.01 6.79
CA ASP A 45 -6.07 -0.49 5.64
C ASP A 45 -5.48 -1.81 5.11
N PRO A 46 -6.03 -2.96 5.52
CA PRO A 46 -5.55 -4.28 5.09
C PRO A 46 -5.64 -4.52 3.58
N ARG A 47 -6.40 -3.69 2.85
CA ARG A 47 -6.56 -3.78 1.39
C ARG A 47 -5.45 -3.04 0.65
N SER A 48 -4.63 -2.24 1.35
CA SER A 48 -3.52 -1.52 0.75
C SER A 48 -2.45 -2.48 0.24
N LYS A 49 -1.87 -2.17 -0.92
CA LYS A 49 -0.71 -2.90 -1.46
C LYS A 49 0.54 -2.37 -0.77
N ILE A 50 1.19 -3.20 0.03
CA ILE A 50 2.39 -2.82 0.79
C ILE A 50 3.53 -3.73 0.35
N MET A 51 4.57 -3.15 -0.24
CA MET A 51 5.81 -3.84 -0.59
C MET A 51 6.90 -3.45 0.43
N VAL A 52 7.49 -4.44 1.11
CA VAL A 52 8.60 -4.22 2.04
C VAL A 52 9.87 -4.84 1.48
N VAL A 53 10.93 -4.04 1.41
CA VAL A 53 12.22 -4.46 0.84
C VAL A 53 13.30 -4.35 1.90
N ASP A 54 14.06 -5.41 2.12
CA ASP A 54 15.28 -5.37 2.93
C ASP A 54 16.28 -6.40 2.40
N LYS A 55 17.58 -6.12 2.53
CA LYS A 55 18.63 -7.09 2.19
C LYS A 55 18.74 -8.18 3.25
N ASP A 56 18.37 -7.87 4.49
CA ASP A 56 18.38 -8.81 5.61
C ASP A 56 17.10 -9.66 5.60
N LYS A 57 17.27 -10.93 5.23
CA LYS A 57 16.18 -11.92 5.24
C LYS A 57 15.58 -12.12 6.63
N GLU A 58 16.36 -11.99 7.70
CA GLU A 58 15.85 -12.14 9.07
C GLU A 58 14.99 -10.94 9.50
N ALA A 59 15.26 -9.74 8.95
CA ALA A 59 14.39 -8.59 9.13
C ALA A 59 13.01 -8.83 8.49
N ILE A 60 12.98 -9.35 7.25
CA ILE A 60 11.74 -9.68 6.54
C ILE A 60 10.94 -10.78 7.25
N LYS A 61 11.60 -11.83 7.77
CA LYS A 61 10.92 -12.91 8.51
C LYS A 61 10.09 -12.40 9.70
N LYS A 62 10.52 -11.33 10.37
CA LYS A 62 9.80 -10.76 11.53
C LYS A 62 8.39 -10.28 11.19
N ILE A 63 8.16 -9.87 9.94
CA ILE A 63 6.86 -9.41 9.46
C ILE A 63 6.10 -10.47 8.62
N SER A 64 6.59 -11.71 8.59
CA SER A 64 5.98 -12.80 7.79
C SER A 64 4.53 -13.14 8.19
N HIS A 65 4.12 -12.74 9.38
CA HIS A 65 2.74 -12.86 9.88
C HIS A 65 1.79 -11.80 9.27
N LEU A 66 2.30 -10.81 8.55
CA LEU A 66 1.51 -9.81 7.83
C LEU A 66 1.27 -10.28 6.39
N SER A 67 0.06 -10.07 5.88
CA SER A 67 -0.25 -10.30 4.46
C SER A 67 0.21 -9.11 3.61
N VAL A 68 1.52 -8.92 3.53
CA VAL A 68 2.19 -7.88 2.73
C VAL A 68 3.15 -8.51 1.73
N GLU A 69 3.41 -7.81 0.64
CA GLU A 69 4.43 -8.23 -0.33
C GLU A 69 5.82 -7.93 0.23
N THR A 70 6.78 -8.84 0.00
CA THR A 70 8.15 -8.68 0.49
C THR A 70 9.16 -9.03 -0.59
N ALA A 71 10.32 -8.37 -0.55
CA ALA A 71 11.45 -8.69 -1.41
C ALA A 71 12.76 -8.66 -0.60
N VAL A 72 13.59 -9.70 -0.76
CA VAL A 72 14.95 -9.70 -0.23
C VAL A 72 15.88 -9.11 -1.29
N SER A 73 16.27 -7.85 -1.12
CA SER A 73 17.09 -7.13 -2.09
C SER A 73 17.79 -5.93 -1.46
N ASP A 74 18.87 -5.47 -2.11
CA ASP A 74 19.42 -4.15 -1.79
C ASP A 74 18.38 -3.06 -2.09
N GLY A 75 18.18 -2.15 -1.14
CA GLY A 75 17.12 -1.15 -1.21
C GLY A 75 17.28 -0.14 -2.35
N LEU A 76 18.52 0.27 -2.64
CA LEU A 76 18.81 1.20 -3.74
C LEU A 76 18.62 0.50 -5.08
N PHE A 77 19.19 -0.71 -5.22
CA PHE A 77 19.02 -1.52 -6.42
C PHE A 77 17.55 -1.81 -6.75
N TYR A 78 16.75 -2.16 -5.73
CA TYR A 78 15.31 -2.37 -5.91
C TYR A 78 14.62 -1.09 -6.38
N LEU A 79 14.92 0.04 -5.72
CA LEU A 79 14.32 1.33 -6.05
C LEU A 79 14.66 1.77 -7.48
N ASP A 80 15.91 1.61 -7.91
CA ASP A 80 16.34 1.89 -9.28
C ASP A 80 15.56 1.06 -10.30
N LYS A 81 15.43 -0.26 -10.05
CA LYS A 81 14.62 -1.15 -10.90
C LYS A 81 13.15 -0.72 -10.92
N PHE A 82 12.57 -0.45 -9.76
CA PHE A 82 11.18 -0.03 -9.62
C PHE A 82 10.90 1.26 -10.43
N LEU A 83 11.79 2.26 -10.34
CA LEU A 83 11.65 3.53 -11.06
C LEU A 83 11.96 3.39 -12.56
N SER A 84 12.83 2.46 -12.95
CA SER A 84 13.12 2.19 -14.36
C SER A 84 11.98 1.47 -15.08
N GLY A 85 11.27 0.56 -14.40
CA GLY A 85 10.13 -0.18 -14.97
C GLY A 85 8.89 0.68 -15.24
N GLY A 86 8.80 1.87 -14.65
CA GLY A 86 7.73 2.85 -14.93
C GLY A 86 8.01 3.76 -16.13
N ARG A 87 9.25 3.81 -16.64
CA ARG A 87 9.59 4.53 -17.87
C ARG A 87 9.35 3.61 -19.05
N LYS A 88 8.13 3.62 -19.60
CA LYS A 88 7.95 3.24 -21.00
C LYS A 88 8.81 4.20 -21.82
N LYS A 89 9.87 3.70 -22.46
CA LYS A 89 10.51 4.39 -23.57
C LYS A 89 9.53 4.47 -24.74
#